data_AF-A0A6J7ZPG5-F1
#
_entry.id   AF-A0A6J7ZPG5-F1
#
_cell.length_a   1.000
_cell.length_b   1.000
_cell.length_c   1.000
_cell.angle_alpha   90.00
_cell.angle_beta   90.00
_cell.angle_gamma   90.00
#
_symmetry.space_group_name_H-M   'P 1'
#
loop_
_entity.id
_entity.type
_entity.pdbx_description
1 polymer ?
#
loop_
_entity_poly.entity_id
_entity_poly.type
_entity_poly.pdbx_seq_one_letter_code
_entity_poly.pdbx_strand_id
1 'polypeptide(L)'
;MKVIEITETIDTLADYANSQEVIILTRNGQAIATLTPLKFDQNIDNISGDFREMIEENQSRKKTELETTFYQLVEQWRGETRGVSSTEQLSMHSAYQQIIGMGSDVIPMLLRELERNSGRWFWALKSITREDPVTPEQQGKTKEMIESWLNWGRKNGYIL
;
A
#
# COMPACT_ATOMS: atom_id res chain seq x y z
N MET A 1 20.63 33.50 -11.62
CA MET A 1 19.42 33.89 -10.86
C MET A 1 18.24 33.55 -11.74
N LYS A 2 17.34 32.70 -11.23
CA LYS A 2 16.24 32.16 -12.03
C LYS A 2 14.90 32.42 -11.36
N VAL A 3 13.87 32.70 -12.17
CA VAL A 3 12.51 32.99 -11.70
C VAL A 3 11.59 31.87 -12.19
N ILE A 4 10.81 31.29 -11.29
CA ILE A 4 9.88 30.19 -11.57
C ILE A 4 8.48 30.57 -11.08
N GLU A 5 7.49 30.41 -11.95
CA GLU A 5 6.08 30.63 -11.62
C GLU A 5 5.49 29.34 -11.02
N ILE A 6 4.79 29.42 -9.89
CA ILE A 6 4.34 28.24 -9.12
C ILE A 6 3.15 27.50 -9.78
N THR A 7 2.92 27.72 -11.06
CA THR A 7 2.03 26.93 -11.91
C THR A 7 2.75 25.75 -12.59
N GLU A 8 4.07 25.70 -12.53
CA GLU A 8 4.88 24.57 -13.05
C GLU A 8 4.91 23.38 -12.06
N THR A 9 5.05 22.16 -12.59
CA THR A 9 5.00 20.90 -11.81
C THR A 9 6.20 20.76 -10.86
N ILE A 10 6.07 19.94 -9.82
CA ILE A 10 7.16 19.66 -8.86
C ILE A 10 8.43 19.14 -9.58
N ASP A 11 8.26 18.46 -10.72
CA ASP A 11 9.36 17.93 -11.52
C ASP A 11 10.31 19.02 -12.05
N THR A 12 9.80 20.20 -12.38
CA THR A 12 10.64 21.31 -12.86
C THR A 12 11.57 21.84 -11.77
N LEU A 13 11.18 21.73 -10.49
CA LEU A 13 12.00 22.13 -9.34
C LEU A 13 13.13 21.14 -9.04
N ALA A 14 12.97 19.86 -9.39
CA ALA A 14 13.98 18.83 -9.16
C ALA A 14 15.23 19.04 -10.03
N ASP A 15 15.06 19.46 -11.29
CA ASP A 15 16.18 19.79 -12.19
C ASP A 15 16.99 21.00 -11.71
N TYR A 16 16.35 21.94 -10.98
CA TYR A 16 17.03 23.11 -10.42
C TYR A 16 17.69 22.88 -9.06
N ALA A 17 17.27 21.86 -8.31
CA ALA A 17 17.86 21.54 -7.00
C ALA A 17 19.36 21.21 -7.10
N ASN A 18 19.83 20.80 -8.29
CA ASN A 18 21.24 20.57 -8.58
C ASN A 18 21.99 21.81 -9.11
N SER A 19 21.32 22.95 -9.28
CA SER A 19 21.95 24.21 -9.69
C SER A 19 22.40 25.03 -8.47
N GLN A 20 23.60 25.61 -8.50
CA GLN A 20 24.07 26.51 -7.44
C GLN A 20 23.51 27.94 -7.57
N GLU A 21 22.34 28.12 -8.18
CA GLU A 21 21.75 29.43 -8.41
C GLU A 21 20.58 29.74 -7.47
N VAL A 22 20.47 30.98 -7.01
CA VAL A 22 19.30 31.48 -6.27
C VAL A 22 18.06 31.47 -7.16
N ILE A 23 16.98 30.87 -6.65
CA ILE A 23 15.68 30.76 -7.33
C ILE A 23 14.67 31.66 -6.61
N ILE A 24 13.94 32.47 -7.37
CA ILE A 24 12.77 33.19 -6.87
C ILE A 24 11.51 32.47 -7.32
N LEU A 25 10.66 32.14 -6.35
CA LEU A 25 9.33 31.62 -6.60
C LEU A 25 8.34 32.79 -6.70
N THR A 26 7.61 32.81 -7.81
CA THR A 26 6.62 33.85 -8.14
C THR A 26 5.23 33.26 -8.27
N ARG A 27 4.21 34.01 -7.82
CA ARG A 27 2.79 33.69 -8.02
C ARG A 27 2.06 34.93 -8.53
N ASN A 28 1.39 34.79 -9.67
CA ASN A 28 0.77 35.88 -10.42
C ASN A 28 1.76 37.03 -10.69
N GLY A 29 3.01 36.69 -11.01
CA GLY A 29 4.07 37.67 -11.26
C GLY A 29 4.62 38.39 -10.02
N GLN A 30 4.19 38.02 -8.81
CA GLN A 30 4.71 38.57 -7.55
C GLN A 30 5.64 37.57 -6.85
N ALA A 31 6.83 38.01 -6.44
CA ALA A 31 7.77 37.18 -5.68
C ALA A 31 7.18 36.84 -4.30
N ILE A 32 7.14 35.56 -3.96
CA ILE A 32 6.61 35.08 -2.67
C ILE A 32 7.66 34.37 -1.81
N ALA A 33 8.72 33.84 -2.42
CA ALA A 33 9.81 33.19 -1.70
C ALA A 33 11.10 33.20 -2.51
N THR A 34 12.23 33.11 -1.81
CA THR A 34 13.55 32.95 -2.41
C THR A 34 14.17 31.68 -1.88
N LEU A 35 14.47 30.72 -2.75
CA LEU A 35 15.24 29.54 -2.44
C LEU A 35 16.71 29.85 -2.67
N THR A 36 17.48 29.83 -1.59
CA THR A 36 18.93 29.96 -1.67
C THR A 36 19.52 28.55 -1.74
N PRO A 37 20.46 28.27 -2.66
CA PRO A 37 21.16 27.00 -2.68
C PRO A 37 21.81 26.78 -1.32
N LEU A 38 21.47 25.66 -0.68
CA LEU A 38 22.18 25.23 0.49
C LEU A 38 23.62 24.96 0.06
N LYS A 39 24.60 25.62 0.71
CA LYS A 39 25.99 25.21 0.57
C LYS A 39 26.09 23.84 1.22
N PHE A 40 26.12 22.81 0.40
CA PHE A 40 26.31 21.43 0.85
C PHE A 40 27.70 21.33 1.50
N ASP A 41 27.74 21.31 2.82
CA ASP A 41 28.90 20.87 3.58
C ASP A 41 29.04 19.36 3.39
N GLN A 42 30.25 18.85 3.17
CA GLN A 42 30.50 17.43 2.83
C GLN A 42 30.15 16.44 3.95
N ASN A 43 29.63 16.94 5.07
CA ASN A 43 29.14 16.15 6.20
C ASN A 43 27.67 15.68 6.03
N ILE A 44 26.97 16.11 4.97
CA ILE A 44 25.56 15.75 4.70
C ILE A 44 25.40 14.36 4.07
N ASP A 45 26.44 13.83 3.41
CA ASP A 45 26.36 12.53 2.74
C ASP A 45 26.14 11.37 3.73
N ASN A 46 26.71 11.46 4.93
CA ASN A 46 26.44 10.51 6.03
C ASN A 46 25.01 10.66 6.59
N ILE A 47 24.51 11.90 6.74
CA ILE A 47 23.15 12.16 7.25
C ILE A 47 22.08 11.60 6.30
N SER A 48 22.34 11.67 4.99
CA SER A 48 21.46 11.10 3.95
C SER A 48 21.41 9.57 4.00
N GLY A 49 22.52 8.91 4.35
CA GLY A 49 22.59 7.47 4.59
C GLY A 49 21.82 7.06 5.85
N ASP A 50 22.13 7.69 6.98
CA ASP A 50 21.51 7.40 8.29
C ASP A 50 19.98 7.61 8.24
N PHE A 51 19.52 8.66 7.55
CA PHE A 51 18.09 8.93 7.41
C PHE A 51 17.39 7.91 6.50
N ARG A 52 18.04 7.46 5.42
CA ARG A 52 17.49 6.41 4.54
C ARG A 52 17.32 5.08 5.28
N GLU A 53 18.36 4.66 6.01
CA GLU A 53 18.32 3.44 6.81
C GLU A 53 17.18 3.51 7.85
N MET A 54 17.05 4.65 8.55
CA MET A 54 15.98 4.84 9.52
C MET A 54 14.57 4.77 8.88
N ILE A 55 14.38 5.28 7.67
CA ILE A 55 13.09 5.18 6.95
C ILE A 55 12.81 3.72 6.56
N GLU A 56 13.79 3.01 6.03
CA GLU A 56 13.66 1.59 5.65
C GLU A 56 13.35 0.71 6.86
N GLU A 57 14.04 0.93 7.98
CA GLU A 57 13.76 0.23 9.24
C GLU A 57 12.35 0.50 9.76
N ASN A 58 11.89 1.76 9.73
CA ASN A 58 10.53 2.11 10.14
C ASN A 58 9.47 1.47 9.23
N GLN A 59 9.68 1.46 7.92
CA GLN A 59 8.78 0.82 6.96
C GLN A 59 8.74 -0.71 7.16
N SER A 60 9.91 -1.33 7.35
CA SER A 60 10.03 -2.75 7.64
C SER A 60 9.30 -3.11 8.94
N ARG A 61 9.51 -2.35 10.02
CA ARG A 61 8.81 -2.54 11.29
C ARG A 61 7.28 -2.42 11.14
N LYS A 62 6.80 -1.36 10.48
CA LYS A 62 5.36 -1.19 10.20
C LYS A 62 4.78 -2.36 9.41
N LYS A 63 5.51 -2.85 8.40
CA LYS A 63 5.09 -4.03 7.63
C LYS A 63 5.01 -5.28 8.50
N THR A 64 5.99 -5.50 9.38
CA THR A 64 5.98 -6.62 10.33
C THR A 64 4.82 -6.53 11.31
N GLU A 65 4.53 -5.34 11.85
CA GLU A 65 3.39 -5.10 12.75
C GLU A 65 2.05 -5.36 12.05
N LEU A 66 1.92 -4.92 10.79
CA LEU A 66 0.76 -5.15 9.95
C LEU A 66 0.55 -6.66 9.70
N GLU A 67 1.58 -7.37 9.26
CA GLU A 67 1.53 -8.82 9.03
C GLU A 67 1.20 -9.59 10.33
N THR A 68 1.80 -9.18 11.45
CA THR A 68 1.54 -9.79 12.76
C THR A 68 0.07 -9.62 13.15
N THR A 69 -0.47 -8.40 13.04
CA THR A 69 -1.86 -8.10 13.38
C THR A 69 -2.82 -8.89 12.48
N PHE A 70 -2.54 -8.94 11.17
CA PHE A 70 -3.34 -9.69 10.21
C PHE A 70 -3.41 -11.18 10.58
N TYR A 71 -2.26 -11.84 10.81
CA TYR A 71 -2.26 -13.27 11.10
C TYR A 71 -2.83 -13.59 12.49
N GLN A 72 -2.72 -12.70 13.48
CA GLN A 72 -3.42 -12.86 14.75
C GLN A 72 -4.94 -12.88 14.56
N LEU A 73 -5.48 -11.98 13.74
CA LEU A 73 -6.92 -11.95 13.42
C LEU A 73 -7.35 -13.18 12.61
N VAL A 74 -6.51 -13.65 11.68
CA VAL A 74 -6.78 -14.89 10.91
C VAL A 74 -6.87 -16.09 11.84
N GLU A 75 -5.92 -16.26 12.76
CA GLU A 75 -5.93 -17.38 13.70
C GLU A 75 -7.09 -17.29 14.68
N GLN A 76 -7.39 -16.10 15.20
CA GLN A 76 -8.58 -15.86 16.02
C GLN A 76 -9.85 -16.28 15.28
N TRP A 77 -10.02 -15.80 14.04
CA TRP A 77 -11.17 -16.12 13.22
C TRP A 77 -11.30 -17.62 12.95
N ARG A 78 -10.20 -18.31 12.61
CA ARG A 78 -10.19 -19.77 12.38
C ARG A 78 -10.58 -20.55 13.63
N GLY A 79 -10.09 -20.13 14.80
CA GLY A 79 -10.38 -20.77 16.08
C GLY A 79 -11.85 -20.61 16.47
N GLU A 80 -12.37 -19.38 16.40
CA GLU A 80 -13.72 -19.02 16.86
C GLU A 80 -14.83 -19.45 15.89
N THR A 81 -14.52 -19.63 14.61
CA THR A 81 -15.51 -20.04 13.58
C THR A 81 -15.47 -21.53 13.21
N ARG A 82 -14.73 -22.34 13.96
CA ARG A 82 -14.62 -23.78 13.70
C ARG A 82 -16.01 -24.43 13.73
N GLY A 83 -16.40 -25.08 12.64
CA GLY A 83 -17.69 -25.77 12.52
C GLY A 83 -18.86 -24.90 12.06
N VAL A 84 -18.65 -23.59 11.82
CA VAL A 84 -19.65 -22.73 11.22
C VAL A 84 -19.73 -22.98 9.71
N SER A 85 -20.92 -23.29 9.21
CA SER A 85 -21.17 -23.59 7.79
C SER A 85 -21.75 -22.43 6.99
N SER A 86 -22.33 -21.41 7.64
CA SER A 86 -22.85 -20.21 6.97
C SER A 86 -21.72 -19.25 6.62
N THR A 87 -21.58 -18.96 5.33
CA THR A 87 -20.63 -17.96 4.83
C THR A 87 -20.96 -16.56 5.36
N GLU A 88 -22.23 -16.24 5.52
CA GLU A 88 -22.68 -14.96 6.08
C GLU A 88 -22.22 -14.81 7.53
N GLN A 89 -22.42 -15.83 8.37
CA GLN A 89 -21.99 -15.81 9.76
C GLN A 89 -20.45 -15.73 9.88
N LEU A 90 -19.74 -16.46 9.02
CA LEU A 90 -18.29 -16.41 8.90
C LEU A 90 -17.79 -15.00 8.57
N SER A 91 -18.44 -14.32 7.63
CA SER A 91 -18.11 -12.98 7.17
C SER A 91 -18.44 -11.89 8.20
N MET A 92 -19.49 -12.06 9.02
CA MET A 92 -19.87 -11.10 10.07
C MET A 92 -19.02 -11.19 11.33
N HIS A 93 -18.12 -12.17 11.44
CA HIS A 93 -17.25 -12.34 12.60
C HIS A 93 -16.35 -11.10 12.82
N SER A 94 -16.18 -10.68 14.08
CA SER A 94 -15.44 -9.46 14.44
C SER A 94 -14.02 -9.42 13.88
N ALA A 95 -13.26 -10.52 13.99
CA ALA A 95 -11.93 -10.62 13.41
C ALA A 95 -11.91 -10.50 11.87
N TYR A 96 -12.93 -11.03 11.18
CA TYR A 96 -13.07 -10.88 9.73
C TYR A 96 -13.33 -9.42 9.35
N GLN A 97 -14.21 -8.75 10.09
CA GLN A 97 -14.52 -7.33 9.89
C GLN A 97 -13.30 -6.44 10.15
N GLN A 98 -12.49 -6.76 11.17
CA GLN A 98 -11.23 -6.06 11.42
C GLN A 98 -10.25 -6.23 10.27
N ILE A 99 -10.10 -7.44 9.70
CA ILE A 99 -9.28 -7.67 8.51
C ILE A 99 -9.76 -6.80 7.33
N ILE A 100 -11.07 -6.67 7.10
CA ILE A 100 -11.61 -5.72 6.10
C ILE A 100 -11.20 -4.29 6.44
N GLY A 101 -11.30 -3.91 7.71
CA GLY A 101 -10.92 -2.58 8.22
C GLY A 101 -9.43 -2.24 8.06
N MET A 102 -8.56 -3.24 7.89
CA MET A 102 -7.13 -3.04 7.58
C MET A 102 -6.90 -2.54 6.14
N GLY A 103 -7.90 -2.64 5.26
CA GLY A 103 -7.89 -2.00 3.95
C GLY A 103 -6.92 -2.62 2.93
N SER A 104 -6.38 -1.79 2.02
CA SER A 104 -5.59 -2.24 0.87
C SER A 104 -4.28 -2.93 1.23
N ASP A 105 -3.69 -2.57 2.37
CA ASP A 105 -2.34 -3.02 2.73
C ASP A 105 -2.28 -4.53 3.03
N VAL A 106 -3.43 -5.16 3.30
CA VAL A 106 -3.54 -6.60 3.54
C VAL A 106 -3.92 -7.43 2.31
N ILE A 107 -4.14 -6.80 1.14
CA ILE A 107 -4.47 -7.54 -0.10
C ILE A 107 -3.44 -8.64 -0.41
N PRO A 108 -2.11 -8.39 -0.38
CA PRO A 108 -1.12 -9.45 -0.61
C PRO A 108 -1.25 -10.63 0.36
N MET A 109 -1.62 -10.37 1.62
CA MET A 109 -1.75 -11.39 2.66
C MET A 109 -3.01 -12.22 2.46
N LEU A 110 -4.14 -11.58 2.09
CA LEU A 110 -5.38 -12.26 1.72
C LEU A 110 -5.20 -13.16 0.50
N LEU A 111 -4.44 -12.72 -0.51
CA LEU A 111 -4.13 -13.53 -1.69
C LEU A 111 -3.28 -14.75 -1.32
N ARG A 112 -2.25 -14.61 -0.50
CA ARG A 112 -1.46 -15.76 0.04
C ARG A 112 -2.32 -16.74 0.84
N GLU A 113 -3.32 -16.23 1.56
CA GLU A 113 -4.28 -17.05 2.29
C GLU A 113 -5.26 -17.81 1.36
N LEU A 114 -5.54 -17.30 0.15
CA LEU A 114 -6.28 -18.03 -0.87
C LEU A 114 -5.45 -19.18 -1.48
N GLU A 115 -4.14 -19.01 -1.66
CA GLU A 115 -3.24 -20.08 -2.14
C GLU A 115 -3.28 -21.32 -1.24
N ARG A 116 -3.58 -21.12 0.05
CA ARG A 116 -3.80 -22.18 1.05
C ARG A 116 -5.18 -22.86 0.93
N ASN A 117 -5.90 -22.66 -0.18
CA ASN A 117 -7.17 -23.29 -0.55
C ASN A 117 -8.36 -22.98 0.37
N SER A 118 -8.40 -21.80 1.00
CA SER A 118 -9.43 -21.50 2.00
C SER A 118 -10.75 -21.00 1.41
N GLY A 119 -10.76 -20.32 0.25
CA GLY A 119 -11.96 -19.71 -0.38
C GLY A 119 -12.74 -18.71 0.49
N ARG A 120 -12.32 -18.52 1.75
CA ARG A 120 -13.02 -17.77 2.80
C ARG A 120 -12.82 -16.27 2.68
N TRP A 121 -11.79 -15.85 1.94
CA TRP A 121 -11.36 -14.45 1.83
C TRP A 121 -11.92 -13.73 0.59
N PHE A 122 -12.73 -14.38 -0.24
CA PHE A 122 -13.30 -13.73 -1.43
C PHE A 122 -14.13 -12.49 -1.07
N TRP A 123 -14.92 -12.55 0.00
CA TRP A 123 -15.74 -11.41 0.39
C TRP A 123 -14.91 -10.25 0.95
N ALA A 124 -13.86 -10.54 1.72
CA ALA A 124 -12.89 -9.54 2.15
C ALA A 124 -12.21 -8.86 0.95
N LEU A 125 -11.72 -9.66 -0.02
CA LEU A 125 -11.08 -9.14 -1.23
C LEU A 125 -12.04 -8.24 -2.01
N LYS A 126 -13.27 -8.69 -2.32
CA LYS A 126 -14.28 -7.86 -3.00
C LYS A 126 -14.57 -6.56 -2.25
N SER A 127 -14.67 -6.62 -0.93
CA SER A 127 -15.00 -5.46 -0.09
C SER A 127 -13.90 -4.40 -0.10
N ILE A 128 -12.64 -4.85 -0.03
CA ILE A 128 -11.45 -3.98 0.00
C ILE A 128 -11.15 -3.44 -1.40
N THR A 129 -11.12 -4.31 -2.41
CA THR A 129 -10.66 -3.93 -3.76
C THR A 129 -11.75 -3.30 -4.60
N ARG A 130 -13.03 -3.52 -4.26
CA ARG A 130 -14.21 -3.19 -5.08
C ARG A 130 -14.21 -3.89 -6.45
N GLU A 131 -13.43 -4.96 -6.61
CA GLU A 131 -13.30 -5.74 -7.83
C GLU A 131 -13.90 -7.15 -7.67
N ASP A 132 -14.27 -7.77 -8.78
CA ASP A 132 -14.67 -9.19 -8.83
C ASP A 132 -14.17 -9.85 -10.13
N PRO A 133 -12.98 -10.49 -10.11
CA PRO A 133 -12.42 -11.13 -11.29
C PRO A 133 -13.09 -12.48 -11.61
N VAL A 134 -14.02 -12.96 -10.78
CA VAL A 134 -14.69 -14.24 -10.94
C VAL A 134 -15.84 -14.11 -11.93
N THR A 135 -15.80 -14.86 -13.03
CA THR A 135 -16.91 -14.86 -14.01
C THR A 135 -18.11 -15.65 -13.50
N PRO A 136 -19.33 -15.42 -14.03
CA PRO A 136 -20.52 -16.19 -13.65
C PRO A 136 -20.34 -17.71 -13.74
N GLU A 137 -19.61 -18.20 -14.76
CA GLU A 137 -19.37 -19.63 -15.01
C GLU A 137 -18.40 -20.28 -14.01
N GLN A 138 -17.62 -19.46 -13.31
CA GLN A 138 -16.67 -19.88 -12.27
C GLN A 138 -17.31 -19.90 -10.88
N GLN A 139 -18.48 -19.30 -10.70
CA GLN A 139 -19.15 -19.22 -9.39
C GLN A 139 -19.44 -20.62 -8.84
N GLY A 140 -19.12 -20.83 -7.55
CA GLY A 140 -19.23 -22.13 -6.88
C GLY A 140 -18.06 -23.09 -7.17
N LYS A 141 -17.19 -22.79 -8.12
CA LYS A 141 -15.99 -23.58 -8.41
C LYS A 141 -14.79 -22.99 -7.70
N THR A 142 -14.66 -23.27 -6.40
CA THR A 142 -13.67 -22.64 -5.50
C THR A 142 -12.26 -22.56 -6.08
N LYS A 143 -11.77 -23.61 -6.75
CA LYS A 143 -10.44 -23.61 -7.37
C LYS A 143 -10.31 -22.59 -8.50
N GLU A 144 -11.28 -22.53 -9.40
CA GLU A 144 -11.30 -21.54 -10.50
C GLU A 144 -11.43 -20.12 -9.94
N MET A 145 -12.25 -19.93 -8.90
CA MET A 145 -12.39 -18.63 -8.24
C MET A 145 -11.09 -18.16 -7.58
N ILE A 146 -10.37 -19.07 -6.90
CA ILE A 146 -9.04 -18.78 -6.34
C ILE A 146 -8.10 -18.33 -7.46
N GLU A 147 -8.05 -19.09 -8.55
CA GLU A 147 -7.15 -18.79 -9.67
C GLU A 147 -7.44 -17.42 -10.30
N SER A 148 -8.72 -17.06 -10.48
CA SER A 148 -9.10 -15.73 -10.96
C SER A 148 -8.61 -14.61 -10.04
N TRP A 149 -8.70 -14.80 -8.73
CA TRP A 149 -8.17 -13.83 -7.75
C TRP A 149 -6.66 -13.75 -7.74
N LEU A 150 -5.96 -14.88 -7.83
CA LEU A 150 -4.49 -14.90 -7.88
C LEU A 150 -3.98 -14.24 -9.17
N ASN A 151 -4.60 -14.51 -10.32
CA ASN A 151 -4.26 -13.86 -11.58
C ASN A 151 -4.53 -12.35 -11.57
N TRP A 152 -5.65 -11.94 -10.98
CA TRP A 152 -5.90 -10.52 -10.72
C TRP A 152 -4.82 -9.92 -9.82
N GLY A 153 -4.43 -10.63 -8.75
CA GLY A 153 -3.36 -10.21 -7.84
C GLY A 153 -2.02 -9.99 -8.52
N ARG A 154 -1.59 -10.94 -9.37
CA ARG A 154 -0.37 -10.84 -10.18
C ARG A 154 -0.42 -9.67 -11.16
N LYS A 155 -1.53 -9.54 -11.88
CA LYS A 155 -1.73 -8.45 -12.86
C LYS A 155 -1.63 -7.06 -12.23
N ASN A 156 -2.07 -6.91 -10.97
CA ASN A 156 -2.03 -5.65 -10.24
C ASN A 156 -0.78 -5.50 -9.35
N GLY A 157 0.17 -6.44 -9.40
CA GLY A 157 1.44 -6.34 -8.66
C GLY A 157 1.33 -6.61 -7.16
N TYR A 158 0.25 -7.24 -6.68
CA TYR A 158 0.10 -7.60 -5.26
C TYR A 158 0.88 -8.87 -4.87
N ILE A 159 1.09 -9.77 -5.82
CA ILE A 159 1.86 -11.01 -5.66
C ILE A 159 2.69 -11.26 -6.93
N LEU A 160 3.79 -12.01 -6.80
CA LEU A 160 4.70 -12.37 -7.89
C LEU A 160 4.27 -13.69 -8.57
#